data_AF-A0A1M4EAZ8-F1
#
_entry.id   AF-A0A1M4EAZ8-F1
#
_cell.length_a   1.000
_cell.length_b   1.000
_cell.length_c   1.000
_cell.angle_alpha   90.00
_cell.angle_beta   90.00
_cell.angle_gamma   90.00
#
_symmetry.space_group_name_H-M   'P 1'
#
loop_
_entity.id
_entity.type
_entity.pdbx_description
1 polymer ?
#
loop_
_entity_poly.entity_id
_entity_poly.type
_entity_poly.pdbx_seq_one_letter_code
_entity_poly.pdbx_strand_id
1 'polypeptide(L)'
;MLSIGIVKESASGERRVAITPELVPRLLAAGLTVSVEAGAGAAARFPDGAYGDAGARIVSAGELYDTADIIACVHRPPVSRLRRGQLVVGLLHPTPPTPGSWRHGAPTGCCCTGSSSGSPVRRSFSWATRWAA
;
A
#
# COMPACT_ATOMS: atom_id res chain seq x y z
N MET A 1 -3.18 15.02 11.38
CA MET A 1 -1.87 14.61 10.84
C MET A 1 -2.12 13.35 10.02
N LEU A 2 -1.52 13.21 8.83
CA LEU A 2 -1.83 12.09 7.94
C LEU A 2 -1.04 10.84 8.36
N SER A 3 -1.71 9.69 8.44
CA SER A 3 -1.11 8.45 8.92
C SER A 3 -0.92 7.42 7.80
N ILE A 4 0.25 6.77 7.77
CA ILE A 4 0.56 5.67 6.86
C ILE A 4 0.78 4.37 7.64
N GLY A 5 0.09 3.32 7.22
CA GLY A 5 0.15 1.98 7.77
C GLY A 5 0.84 1.02 6.79
N ILE A 6 1.92 0.38 7.24
CA ILE A 6 2.65 -0.65 6.50
C ILE A 6 2.12 -2.02 6.94
N VAL A 7 1.38 -2.69 6.06
CA VAL A 7 0.74 -3.98 6.37
C VAL A 7 1.68 -5.16 6.18
N LYS A 8 1.38 -6.26 6.86
CA LYS A 8 2.05 -7.53 6.62
C LYS A 8 1.46 -8.20 5.37
N GLU A 9 2.34 -8.65 4.48
CA GLU A 9 1.92 -9.39 3.30
C GLU A 9 1.39 -10.79 3.68
N SER A 10 0.30 -11.18 3.02
CA SER A 10 -0.37 -12.47 3.22
C SER A 10 -0.36 -13.35 1.97
N ALA A 11 0.13 -12.82 0.84
CA ALA A 11 0.24 -13.57 -0.40
C ALA A 11 1.29 -14.68 -0.26
N SER A 12 0.94 -15.89 -0.72
CA SER A 12 1.84 -17.03 -0.69
C SER A 12 3.13 -16.74 -1.46
N GLY A 13 4.28 -16.94 -0.81
CA GLY A 13 5.61 -16.72 -1.41
C GLY A 13 6.07 -15.26 -1.49
N GLU A 14 5.24 -14.28 -1.13
CA GLU A 14 5.69 -12.88 -1.05
C GLU A 14 6.60 -12.70 0.18
N ARG A 15 7.76 -12.07 -0.05
CA ARG A 15 8.79 -11.83 0.97
C ARG A 15 9.19 -10.36 1.07
N ARG A 16 8.65 -9.51 0.21
CA ARG A 16 8.88 -8.07 0.25
C ARG A 16 8.01 -7.43 1.32
N VAL A 17 8.37 -6.19 1.64
CA VAL A 17 7.59 -5.27 2.45
C VAL A 17 7.43 -3.98 1.66
N ALA A 18 6.29 -3.29 1.81
CA ALA A 18 5.98 -2.11 1.01
C ALA A 18 6.95 -0.94 1.25
N ILE A 19 7.43 -0.80 2.49
CA ILE A 19 8.32 0.29 2.93
C ILE A 19 9.35 -0.32 3.88
N THR A 20 10.63 -0.03 3.65
CA THR A 20 11.73 -0.50 4.51
C THR A 20 12.00 0.47 5.66
N PRO A 21 12.67 0.05 6.75
CA PRO A 21 12.97 0.92 7.89
C PRO A 21 13.72 2.20 7.51
N GLU A 22 14.59 2.15 6.50
CA GLU A 22 15.41 3.29 6.06
C GLU A 22 14.58 4.44 5.47
N LEU A 23 13.36 4.17 5.00
CA LEU A 23 12.44 5.19 4.48
C LEU A 23 11.56 5.82 5.56
N VAL A 24 11.43 5.19 6.73
CA VAL A 24 10.59 5.69 7.83
C VAL A 24 10.97 7.12 8.24
N PRO A 25 12.25 7.48 8.48
CA PRO A 25 12.61 8.83 8.89
C PRO A 25 12.24 9.89 7.85
N ARG A 26 12.26 9.53 6.56
CA ARG A 26 11.87 10.45 5.47
C ARG A 26 10.36 10.71 5.46
N LEU A 27 9.55 9.70 5.77
CA LEU A 27 8.11 9.85 5.89
C LEU A 27 7.75 10.71 7.11
N LEU A 28 8.42 10.48 8.24
CA LEU A 28 8.26 11.30 9.45
C LEU A 28 8.65 12.76 9.17
N ALA A 29 9.77 13.00 8.48
CA ALA A 29 10.21 14.35 8.09
C ALA A 29 9.24 15.05 7.12
N ALA A 30 8.49 14.29 6.33
CA ALA A 30 7.41 14.81 5.48
C ALA A 30 6.11 15.09 6.26
N GLY A 31 6.09 14.91 7.59
CA GLY A 31 4.93 15.21 8.45
C GLY A 31 3.90 14.08 8.56
N LEU A 32 4.24 12.86 8.14
CA LEU A 32 3.40 11.68 8.31
C LEU A 32 3.66 11.01 9.65
N THR A 33 2.66 10.31 10.19
CA THR A 33 2.89 9.29 11.23
C THR A 33 2.99 7.92 10.59
N VAL A 34 3.95 7.10 11.02
CA VAL A 34 4.18 5.77 10.45
C VAL A 34 3.81 4.70 11.47
N SER A 35 2.90 3.81 11.09
CA SER A 35 2.57 2.60 11.85
C SER A 35 2.88 1.35 11.02
N VAL A 36 3.36 0.30 11.66
CA VAL A 36 3.78 -0.95 11.02
C VAL A 36 3.06 -2.11 11.70
N GLU A 37 2.44 -2.99 10.92
CA GLU A 37 1.86 -4.23 11.45
C GLU A 37 3.00 -5.11 12.01
N ALA A 38 2.80 -5.64 13.22
CA ALA A 38 3.77 -6.54 13.85
C ALA A 38 4.16 -7.70 12.92
N GLY A 39 5.46 -7.85 12.67
CA GLY A 39 6.03 -8.85 11.78
C GLY A 39 5.90 -8.57 10.29
N ALA A 40 5.49 -7.36 9.86
CA ALA A 40 5.37 -7.00 8.44
C ALA A 40 6.70 -7.13 7.68
N GLY A 41 7.82 -6.75 8.31
CA GLY A 41 9.15 -6.82 7.71
C GLY A 41 9.85 -8.17 7.86
N ALA A 42 9.29 -9.13 8.60
CA ALA A 42 10.01 -10.34 9.00
C ALA A 42 10.50 -11.17 7.80
N ALA A 43 9.65 -11.36 6.78
CA ALA A 43 10.01 -12.09 5.56
C ALA A 43 11.07 -11.37 4.71
N ALA A 44 11.12 -10.03 4.82
CA ALA A 44 12.10 -9.16 4.18
C ALA A 44 13.39 -9.00 5.00
N ARG A 45 13.50 -9.70 6.15
CA ARG A 45 14.63 -9.60 7.11
C ARG A 45 14.75 -8.25 7.82
N PHE A 46 13.64 -7.54 7.98
CA PHE A 46 13.55 -6.34 8.81
C PHE A 46 12.76 -6.68 10.08
N PRO A 47 13.41 -6.82 11.25
CA PRO A 47 12.71 -7.06 12.51
C PRO A 47 11.91 -5.83 12.94
N ASP A 48 10.85 -6.02 13.71
CA ASP A 48 10.00 -4.92 14.21
C ASP A 48 10.79 -3.85 14.97
N GLY A 49 11.84 -4.26 15.70
CA GLY A 49 12.76 -3.35 16.37
C GLY A 49 13.41 -2.32 15.43
N ALA A 50 13.77 -2.71 14.21
CA ALA A 50 14.37 -1.79 13.23
C ALA A 50 13.40 -0.68 12.81
N TYR A 51 12.10 -0.98 12.73
CA TYR A 51 11.07 0.04 12.46
C TYR A 51 10.83 0.94 13.68
N GLY A 52 10.83 0.36 14.89
CA GLY A 52 10.73 1.10 16.14
C GLY A 52 11.88 2.10 16.31
N ASP A 53 13.12 1.65 16.11
CA ASP A 53 14.33 2.48 16.16
C ASP A 53 14.31 3.60 15.11
N ALA A 54 13.68 3.37 13.96
CA ALA A 54 13.47 4.37 12.92
C ALA A 54 12.32 5.36 13.21
N GLY A 55 11.61 5.19 14.33
CA GLY A 55 10.54 6.07 14.79
C GLY A 55 9.12 5.67 14.34
N ALA A 56 8.93 4.48 13.78
CA ALA A 56 7.61 3.95 13.49
C ALA A 56 6.98 3.29 14.73
N ARG A 57 5.65 3.25 14.75
CA ARG A 57 4.87 2.58 15.80
C ARG A 57 4.50 1.17 15.37
N ILE A 58 4.88 0.16 16.16
CA ILE A 58 4.48 -1.23 15.91
C ILE A 58 3.10 -1.46 16.49
N VAL A 59 2.17 -1.98 15.68
CA VAL A 59 0.75 -2.12 16.03
C VAL A 59 0.18 -3.45 15.56
N SER A 60 -1.00 -3.80 16.09
CA SER A 60 -1.77 -4.93 15.56
C SER A 60 -2.33 -4.62 14.17
N ALA A 61 -2.66 -5.65 13.40
CA ALA A 61 -3.31 -5.48 12.10
C ALA A 61 -4.62 -4.69 12.22
N GLY A 62 -5.50 -5.07 13.17
CA GLY A 62 -6.79 -4.40 13.35
C GLY A 62 -6.63 -2.90 13.62
N GLU A 63 -5.77 -2.56 14.57
CA GLU A 63 -5.47 -1.16 14.88
C GLU A 63 -4.90 -0.38 13.68
N LEU A 64 -4.01 -1.00 12.89
CA LEU A 64 -3.44 -0.36 11.71
C LEU A 64 -4.51 -0.04 10.68
N TYR A 65 -5.39 -1.00 10.36
CA TYR A 65 -6.48 -0.79 9.41
C TYR A 65 -7.53 0.20 9.92
N ASP A 66 -7.76 0.28 11.22
CA ASP A 66 -8.74 1.20 11.81
C ASP A 66 -8.24 2.65 11.84
N THR A 67 -6.92 2.85 12.04
CA THR A 67 -6.34 4.17 12.30
C THR A 67 -5.64 4.79 11.08
N ALA A 68 -5.08 3.99 10.17
CA ALA A 68 -4.30 4.50 9.05
C ALA A 68 -5.16 5.19 7.98
N ASP A 69 -4.71 6.33 7.46
CA ASP A 69 -5.33 7.01 6.32
C ASP A 69 -4.82 6.45 5.00
N ILE A 70 -3.56 6.03 4.98
CA ILE A 70 -2.88 5.41 3.84
C ILE A 70 -2.47 3.97 4.22
N ILE A 71 -2.84 3.00 3.40
CA ILE A 71 -2.38 1.61 3.49
C ILE A 71 -1.30 1.39 2.43
N ALA A 72 -0.08 1.14 2.88
CA ALA A 72 1.04 0.75 2.03
C ALA A 72 1.18 -0.77 2.02
N CYS A 73 1.06 -1.36 0.83
CA CYS A 73 1.08 -2.80 0.61
C CYS A 73 1.81 -3.13 -0.68
N VAL A 74 2.31 -4.36 -0.79
CA VAL A 74 2.83 -4.92 -2.04
C VAL A 74 1.66 -5.48 -2.84
N HIS A 75 0.91 -6.42 -2.26
CA HIS A 75 -0.31 -6.94 -2.85
C HIS A 75 -1.56 -6.31 -2.22
N ARG A 76 -2.64 -6.25 -3.00
CA ARG A 76 -3.92 -5.74 -2.54
C ARG A 76 -4.38 -6.48 -1.27
N PRO A 77 -4.64 -5.77 -0.15
CA PRO A 77 -5.21 -6.39 1.04
C PRO A 77 -6.69 -6.77 0.82
N PRO A 78 -7.24 -7.68 1.63
CA PRO A 78 -8.66 -8.01 1.56
C PRO A 78 -9.52 -6.76 1.80
N VAL A 79 -10.48 -6.54 0.92
CA VAL A 79 -11.37 -5.35 0.96
C VAL A 79 -12.14 -5.25 2.28
N SER A 80 -12.43 -6.39 2.91
CA SER A 80 -13.10 -6.46 4.21
C SER A 80 -12.33 -5.80 5.35
N ARG A 81 -11.02 -5.56 5.20
CA ARG A 81 -10.20 -4.83 6.19
C ARG A 81 -10.10 -3.33 5.91
N LEU A 82 -10.53 -2.86 4.74
CA LEU A 82 -10.41 -1.46 4.37
C LEU A 82 -11.63 -0.67 4.83
N ARG A 83 -11.39 0.54 5.34
CA ARG A 83 -12.45 1.52 5.66
C ARG A 83 -12.61 2.52 4.54
N ARG A 84 -13.80 3.14 4.50
CA ARG A 84 -14.10 4.18 3.51
C ARG A 84 -13.19 5.40 3.72
N GLY A 85 -12.69 5.97 2.62
CA GLY A 85 -11.82 7.16 2.65
C GLY A 85 -10.33 6.85 2.81
N GLN A 86 -9.93 5.58 2.97
CA GLN A 86 -8.54 5.18 2.93
C GLN A 86 -7.95 5.26 1.53
N LEU A 87 -6.68 5.67 1.46
CA LEU A 87 -5.85 5.54 0.27
C LEU A 87 -5.08 4.22 0.33
N VAL A 88 -5.18 3.38 -0.70
CA VAL A 88 -4.35 2.17 -0.81
C VAL A 88 -3.28 2.37 -1.87
N VAL A 89 -2.02 2.10 -1.51
CA VAL A 89 -0.86 2.21 -2.40
C VAL A 89 -0.20 0.83 -2.49
N GLY A 90 -0.13 0.27 -3.69
CA GLY A 90 0.44 -1.05 -3.95
C GLY A 90 0.19 -1.57 -5.37
N LEU A 91 0.53 -2.84 -5.63
CA LEU A 91 0.27 -3.50 -6.91
C LEU A 91 -1.18 -4.01 -6.96
N LEU A 92 -2.08 -3.19 -7.52
CA LEU A 92 -3.52 -3.40 -7.45
C LEU A 92 -4.14 -4.09 -8.68
N HIS A 93 -3.32 -4.73 -9.52
CA HIS A 93 -3.68 -5.48 -10.73
C HIS A 93 -5.20 -5.44 -11.08
N PRO A 94 -5.62 -4.60 -12.03
CA PRO A 94 -7.04 -4.38 -12.32
C PRO A 94 -7.77 -5.65 -12.82
N THR A 95 -7.00 -6.63 -13.30
CA THR A 95 -7.47 -7.95 -13.69
C THR A 95 -6.71 -9.03 -12.90
N PRO A 96 -7.38 -10.05 -12.35
CA PRO A 96 -6.67 -11.19 -11.76
C PRO A 96 -5.86 -11.90 -12.86
N PRO A 97 -4.63 -12.35 -12.57
CA PRO A 97 -3.85 -13.09 -13.55
C PRO A 97 -4.60 -14.36 -13.92
N THR A 98 -5.04 -14.45 -15.19
CA THR A 98 -5.62 -15.68 -15.74
C THR A 98 -4.47 -16.62 -16.08
N PRO A 99 -4.53 -17.92 -15.76
CA PRO A 99 -3.49 -18.85 -16.18
C PRO A 99 -3.27 -18.74 -17.71
N GLY A 100 -2.06 -18.37 -18.13
CA GLY A 100 -1.72 -18.17 -19.55
C GLY A 100 -1.73 -16.74 -20.08
N SER A 101 -2.07 -15.72 -19.28
CA SER A 101 -2.20 -14.33 -19.74
C SER A 101 -0.87 -13.55 -19.94
N TRP A 102 0.27 -14.22 -20.08
CA TRP A 102 1.59 -13.58 -20.22
C TRP A 102 1.87 -12.98 -21.62
N ARG A 103 0.89 -12.92 -22.52
CA ARG A 103 1.05 -12.24 -23.81
C ARG A 103 0.61 -10.79 -23.71
N HIS A 104 1.62 -9.92 -23.82
CA HIS A 104 1.59 -8.47 -24.03
C HIS A 104 1.27 -7.63 -22.78
N GLY A 105 2.26 -6.80 -22.42
CA GLY A 105 2.33 -6.05 -21.16
C GLY A 105 1.05 -5.31 -20.80
N ALA A 106 0.40 -5.77 -19.73
CA ALA A 106 -0.64 -5.00 -19.06
C ALA A 106 0.03 -3.92 -18.20
N PRO A 107 -0.43 -2.65 -18.24
CA PRO A 107 0.16 -1.59 -17.45
C PRO A 107 -0.09 -1.85 -15.97
N THR A 108 0.98 -2.06 -15.22
CA THR A 108 0.99 -2.14 -13.75
C THR A 108 0.67 -0.74 -13.20
N GLY A 109 -0.62 -0.41 -13.07
CA GLY A 109 -1.09 0.86 -12.55
C GLY A 109 -1.51 0.78 -11.08
N CYS A 110 -1.03 1.71 -10.26
CA CYS A 110 -1.61 2.00 -8.94
C CYS A 110 -3.02 2.59 -9.12
N CYS A 111 -4.02 2.00 -8.44
CA CYS A 111 -5.37 2.53 -8.38
C CYS A 111 -5.68 3.07 -6.97
N CYS A 112 -5.63 4.39 -6.81
CA CYS A 112 -6.08 5.05 -5.59
C CYS A 112 -7.62 5.02 -5.51
N THR A 113 -8.21 4.15 -4.69
CA THR A 113 -9.68 4.15 -4.48
C THR A 113 -10.08 5.01 -3.28
N GLY A 114 -10.30 6.31 -3.48
CA GLY A 114 -10.98 7.17 -2.52
C GLY A 114 -12.45 7.35 -2.93
N SER A 115 -13.40 6.77 -2.19
CA SER A 115 -14.83 6.90 -2.50
C SER A 115 -15.50 8.04 -1.71
N SER A 116 -15.29 9.28 -2.14
CA SER A 116 -16.24 10.36 -1.85
C SER A 116 -17.30 10.40 -2.95
N SER A 117 -18.55 10.43 -2.51
CA SER A 117 -19.75 10.49 -3.36
C SER A 117 -19.76 11.75 -4.23
N GLY A 118 -20.03 11.56 -5.53
CA GLY A 118 -20.49 12.62 -6.43
C GLY A 118 -19.44 13.15 -7.41
N SER A 119 -19.61 12.76 -8.69
CA SER A 119 -18.91 13.22 -9.90
C SER A 119 -17.58 12.53 -10.25
N PRO A 120 -17.37 12.15 -11.53
CA PRO A 120 -16.12 11.55 -11.98
C PRO A 120 -15.06 12.65 -12.07
N VAL A 121 -14.27 12.83 -11.01
CA VAL A 121 -13.03 13.62 -11.08
C VAL A 121 -12.03 12.85 -11.93
N ARG A 122 -12.10 13.11 -13.24
CA ARG A 122 -11.04 12.87 -14.20
C ARG A 122 -9.92 13.86 -13.90
N ARG A 123 -9.12 13.60 -12.87
CA ARG A 123 -7.79 14.23 -12.72
C ARG A 123 -6.74 13.21 -13.05
N SER A 124 -6.57 13.05 -14.35
CA SER A 124 -5.44 12.44 -15.01
C SER A 124 -4.14 13.07 -14.49
N PHE A 125 -3.37 12.30 -13.70
CA PHE A 125 -1.92 12.47 -13.67
C PHE A 125 -1.36 11.71 -14.86
N SER A 126 -0.86 12.48 -15.82
CA SER A 126 -0.41 12.04 -17.13
C SER A 126 0.78 11.10 -17.03
N TRP A 127 0.55 9.81 -17.30
CA TRP A 127 1.40 9.01 -18.19
C TRP A 127 0.46 8.10 -18.99
N ALA A 128 -0.21 8.70 -19.99
CA ALA A 128 -1.05 7.98 -20.93
C ALA A 128 -0.51 8.24 -22.33
N THR A 129 0.21 7.26 -22.88
CA THR A 129 0.37 7.18 -24.33
C THR A 129 -1.02 7.10 -24.92
N ARG A 130 -1.30 8.12 -25.74
CA ARG A 130 -2.47 8.32 -26.59
C ARG A 130 -2.99 6.98 -27.16
N TRP A 131 -4.20 6.59 -26.77
CA TRP A 131 -5.03 5.68 -27.54
C TRP A 131 -6.13 6.50 -28.21
N ALA A 132 -5.92 6.76 -29.50
CA ALA A 132 -6.91 7.22 -30.45
C ALA A 132 -6.67 6.45 -31.75
N ALA A 133 -7.79 6.03 -32.36
CA ALA A 133 -7.98 5.08 -33.47
C ALA A 133 -7.95 3.60 -33.07
#